data_AF-A0A444XNS9-F1
#
_entry.id   AF-A0A444XNS9-F1
#
_cell.length_a   1.000
_cell.length_b   1.000
_cell.length_c   1.000
_cell.angle_alpha   90.00
_cell.angle_beta   90.00
_cell.angle_gamma   90.00
#
_symmetry.space_group_name_H-M   'P 1'
#
loop_
_entity.id
_entity.type
_entity.pdbx_description
1 polymer ?
#
loop_
_entity_poly.entity_id
_entity_poly.type
_entity_poly.pdbx_seq_one_letter_code
_entity_poly.pdbx_strand_id
1 'polypeptide(L)'
;MMVMVMVGEGVGFQDLPEGCIANVVSLTTPRDACSLALVSSTFRSAAESDSVWDRFLPSDYNDIVSQSTSSSCRSKKQLYLSLCENPILVDDGKKSFQLDKAYGKKCYMLSPRMLFIVWGDTPRYWKWTPLPEARFSEVAELVSVCWLEIRGWINTHMLSPDTLYGAYLVFKPSSAGAYGFEYQSIEVSIAVAGVETHKRAVFLDPERGKRLRYQIVPRRYPKDRKDGWLEMELGQFFSEGGEDKEVEMGVYEIKGGDWKGGLLVQGIEVRPKQCVHANNTI
;
A
#
# COMPACT_ATOMS: atom_id res chain seq x y z
N MET A 1 -18.04 -41.62 53.73
CA MET A 1 -18.56 -40.28 53.39
C MET A 1 -17.67 -39.75 52.28
N MET A 2 -18.12 -39.89 51.04
CA MET A 2 -17.35 -39.57 49.84
C MET A 2 -17.55 -38.10 49.54
N VAL A 3 -16.49 -37.31 49.66
CA VAL A 3 -16.54 -35.86 49.39
C VAL A 3 -16.49 -35.72 47.88
N MET A 4 -17.64 -35.40 47.27
CA MET A 4 -17.73 -35.09 45.86
C MET A 4 -17.10 -33.71 45.67
N VAL A 5 -15.88 -33.67 45.13
CA VAL A 5 -15.24 -32.43 44.70
C VAL A 5 -16.03 -31.93 43.49
N MET A 6 -16.80 -30.86 43.67
CA MET A 6 -17.39 -30.14 42.54
C MET A 6 -16.25 -29.49 41.76
N VAL A 7 -15.92 -30.08 40.62
CA VAL A 7 -15.12 -29.41 39.59
C VAL A 7 -15.97 -28.23 39.12
N GLY A 8 -15.56 -27.01 39.43
CA GLY A 8 -16.23 -25.82 38.92
C GLY A 8 -16.21 -25.85 37.39
N GLU A 9 -17.39 -25.83 36.78
CA GLU A 9 -17.53 -25.61 35.33
C GLU A 9 -16.94 -24.23 35.02
N GLY A 10 -15.75 -24.21 34.42
CA GLY A 10 -15.21 -22.98 33.86
C GLY A 10 -16.14 -22.53 32.75
N VAL A 11 -16.67 -21.30 32.86
CA VAL A 11 -17.49 -20.68 31.81
C VAL A 11 -16.65 -20.66 30.53
N GLY A 12 -17.03 -21.45 29.53
CA GLY A 12 -16.36 -21.50 28.26
C GLY A 12 -16.58 -20.18 27.52
N PHE A 13 -15.62 -19.75 26.71
CA PHE A 13 -15.77 -18.51 25.93
C PHE A 13 -16.98 -18.55 24.96
N GLN A 14 -17.45 -19.75 24.64
CA GLN A 14 -18.65 -20.03 23.84
C GLN A 14 -19.98 -19.80 24.60
N ASP A 15 -19.93 -19.66 25.92
CA ASP A 15 -21.10 -19.38 26.77
C ASP A 15 -21.35 -17.87 26.92
N LEU A 16 -20.48 -17.03 26.34
CA LEU A 16 -20.67 -15.58 26.29
C LEU A 16 -21.80 -15.21 25.31
N PRO A 17 -22.61 -14.18 25.60
CA PRO A 17 -23.56 -13.64 24.63
C PRO A 17 -22.88 -13.23 23.34
N GLU A 18 -23.55 -13.44 22.21
CA GLU A 18 -23.02 -13.12 20.87
C GLU A 18 -22.49 -11.68 20.77
N GLY A 19 -23.18 -10.71 21.38
CA GLY A 19 -22.74 -9.32 21.41
C GLY A 19 -21.42 -9.09 22.14
N CYS A 20 -21.14 -9.86 23.20
CA CYS A 20 -19.85 -9.80 23.90
C CYS A 20 -18.73 -10.37 23.01
N ILE A 21 -18.99 -11.48 22.33
CA ILE A 21 -18.06 -12.08 21.37
C ILE A 21 -17.82 -11.10 20.21
N ALA A 22 -18.87 -10.50 19.65
CA ALA A 22 -18.77 -9.50 18.59
C ALA A 22 -17.93 -8.29 19.02
N ASN A 23 -18.14 -7.77 20.24
CA ASN A 23 -17.33 -6.67 20.75
C ASN A 23 -15.86 -7.05 20.85
N VAL A 24 -15.52 -8.25 21.38
CA VAL A 24 -14.13 -8.73 21.43
C VAL A 24 -13.54 -8.89 20.02
N VAL A 25 -14.27 -9.53 19.10
CA VAL A 25 -13.84 -9.73 17.71
C VAL A 25 -13.61 -8.38 17.01
N SER A 26 -14.43 -7.37 17.29
CA SER A 26 -14.29 -6.03 16.68
C SER A 26 -13.02 -5.28 17.11
N LEU A 27 -12.32 -5.75 18.15
CA LEU A 27 -11.05 -5.20 18.63
C LEU A 27 -9.83 -5.95 18.08
N THR A 28 -10.03 -6.98 17.26
CA THR A 28 -8.95 -7.74 16.60
C THR A 28 -8.74 -7.24 15.16
N THR A 29 -8.06 -8.01 14.31
CA THR A 29 -7.94 -7.69 12.89
C THR A 29 -9.04 -8.35 12.05
N PRO A 30 -9.34 -7.83 10.85
CA PRO A 30 -10.24 -8.50 9.89
C PRO A 30 -9.82 -9.94 9.57
N ARG A 31 -8.51 -10.19 9.55
CA ARG A 31 -7.95 -11.54 9.40
C ARG A 31 -8.33 -12.43 10.58
N ASP A 32 -8.11 -11.96 11.81
CA ASP A 32 -8.42 -12.72 13.02
C ASP A 32 -9.92 -12.98 13.15
N ALA A 33 -10.77 -12.00 12.81
CA ALA A 33 -12.22 -12.18 12.76
C ALA A 33 -12.62 -13.32 11.80
N CYS A 34 -12.02 -13.40 10.62
CA CYS A 34 -12.24 -14.50 9.68
C CYS A 34 -11.78 -15.85 10.26
N SER A 35 -10.67 -15.89 10.98
CA SER A 35 -10.19 -17.11 11.66
C SER A 35 -11.10 -17.53 12.81
N LEU A 36 -11.55 -16.58 13.64
CA LEU A 36 -12.45 -16.83 14.76
C LEU A 36 -13.82 -17.33 14.29
N ALA A 37 -14.31 -16.88 13.14
CA ALA A 37 -15.55 -17.35 12.53
C ALA A 37 -15.57 -18.87 12.21
N LEU A 38 -14.40 -19.52 12.19
CA LEU A 38 -14.27 -20.96 11.97
C LEU A 38 -14.37 -21.79 13.26
N VAL A 39 -14.31 -21.17 14.44
CA VAL A 39 -14.24 -21.86 15.73
C VAL A 39 -15.59 -22.47 16.12
N SER A 40 -16.70 -21.73 16.00
CA SER A 40 -18.05 -22.22 16.27
C SER A 40 -19.12 -21.41 15.53
N SER A 41 -20.38 -21.86 15.56
CA SER A 41 -21.51 -21.12 14.99
C SER A 41 -21.73 -19.77 15.67
N THR A 42 -21.57 -19.68 16.99
CA THR A 42 -21.71 -18.44 17.76
C THR A 42 -20.63 -17.42 17.36
N PHE A 43 -19.37 -17.88 17.26
CA PHE A 43 -18.28 -17.04 16.77
C PHE A 43 -18.48 -16.60 15.32
N ARG A 44 -18.99 -17.49 14.47
CA ARG A 44 -19.33 -17.14 13.08
C ARG A 44 -20.34 -16.03 13.01
N SER A 45 -21.48 -16.18 13.70
CA SER A 45 -22.54 -15.16 13.73
C SER A 45 -21.99 -13.81 14.22
N ALA A 46 -21.25 -13.82 15.35
CA ALA A 46 -20.64 -12.62 15.90
C ALA A 46 -19.65 -11.95 14.93
N ALA A 47 -18.73 -12.73 14.36
CA ALA A 47 -17.67 -12.23 13.47
C ALA A 47 -18.17 -11.79 12.09
N GLU A 48 -19.36 -12.23 11.67
CA GLU A 48 -19.99 -11.77 10.42
C GLU A 48 -20.91 -10.57 10.62
N SER A 49 -21.16 -10.15 11.86
CA SER A 49 -22.04 -9.02 12.17
C SER A 49 -21.50 -7.67 11.66
N ASP A 50 -22.39 -6.81 11.16
CA ASP A 50 -22.00 -5.47 10.69
C ASP A 50 -21.38 -4.61 11.80
N SER A 51 -21.71 -4.86 13.07
CA SER A 51 -21.09 -4.15 14.20
C SER A 51 -19.58 -4.39 14.30
N VAL A 52 -19.11 -5.58 13.93
CA VAL A 52 -17.68 -5.93 13.85
C VAL A 52 -17.04 -5.23 12.65
N TRP A 53 -17.64 -5.38 11.47
CA TRP A 53 -17.06 -4.86 10.23
C TRP A 53 -17.09 -3.33 10.15
N ASP A 54 -17.98 -2.67 10.88
CA ASP A 54 -17.97 -1.21 11.04
C ASP A 54 -16.67 -0.70 11.68
N ARG A 55 -16.13 -1.43 12.67
CA ARG A 55 -14.87 -1.07 13.34
C ARG A 55 -13.64 -1.35 12.49
N PHE A 56 -13.76 -2.22 11.50
CA PHE A 56 -12.69 -2.54 10.55
C PHE A 56 -12.63 -1.57 9.37
N LEU A 57 -13.73 -0.86 9.10
CA LEU A 57 -13.75 0.21 8.12
C LEU A 57 -13.13 1.48 8.72
N PRO A 58 -12.39 2.28 7.93
CA PRO A 58 -11.92 3.59 8.39
C PRO A 58 -13.11 4.48 8.77
N SER A 59 -13.00 5.27 9.85
CA SER A 59 -14.10 6.12 10.33
C SER A 59 -14.68 7.08 9.28
N ASP A 60 -13.87 7.51 8.33
CA ASP A 60 -14.19 8.41 7.23
C ASP A 60 -14.53 7.68 5.92
N TYR A 61 -14.78 6.36 5.96
CA TYR A 61 -15.03 5.57 4.75
C TYR A 61 -16.22 6.09 3.95
N ASN A 62 -17.27 6.62 4.62
CA ASN A 62 -18.44 7.15 3.93
C ASN A 62 -18.08 8.34 3.05
N ASP A 63 -17.21 9.24 3.51
CA ASP A 63 -16.77 10.41 2.74
C ASP A 63 -15.94 9.97 1.53
N ILE A 64 -15.09 8.95 1.70
CA ILE A 64 -14.26 8.39 0.64
C ILE A 64 -15.13 7.68 -0.42
N VAL A 65 -16.10 6.86 0.02
CA VAL A 65 -16.97 6.09 -0.88
C VAL A 65 -18.00 6.98 -1.56
N SER A 66 -18.44 8.08 -0.93
CA SER A 66 -19.39 9.04 -1.53
C SER A 66 -18.86 9.68 -2.82
N GLN A 67 -17.55 9.72 -3.00
CA GLN A 67 -16.89 10.21 -4.21
C GLN A 67 -16.85 9.17 -5.35
N SER A 68 -17.23 7.92 -5.06
CA SER A 68 -17.19 6.78 -5.99
C SER A 68 -18.59 6.34 -6.38
N THR A 69 -18.74 5.85 -7.62
CA THR A 69 -20.00 5.26 -8.13
C THR A 69 -20.23 3.83 -7.66
N SER A 70 -19.45 3.32 -6.70
CA SER A 70 -19.45 1.93 -6.26
C SER A 70 -20.68 1.58 -5.38
N SER A 71 -21.67 0.98 -6.05
CA SER A 71 -22.68 -0.01 -5.62
C SER A 71 -23.04 -0.19 -4.14
N SER A 72 -24.36 -0.29 -3.91
CA SER A 72 -24.99 -0.66 -2.64
C SER A 72 -24.60 -2.07 -2.16
N CYS A 73 -23.52 -2.17 -1.40
CA CYS A 73 -23.18 -3.41 -0.69
C CYS A 73 -24.30 -3.79 0.31
N ARG A 74 -24.61 -5.09 0.42
CA ARG A 74 -25.66 -5.57 1.32
C ARG A 74 -25.22 -5.67 2.78
N SER A 75 -23.91 -5.71 3.05
CA SER A 75 -23.32 -5.73 4.38
C SER A 75 -21.97 -4.99 4.42
N LYS A 76 -21.52 -4.61 5.61
CA LYS A 76 -20.23 -3.92 5.82
C LYS A 76 -19.03 -4.82 5.51
N LYS A 77 -19.16 -6.13 5.73
CA LYS A 77 -18.17 -7.13 5.29
C LYS A 77 -17.99 -7.13 3.77
N GLN A 78 -19.10 -7.09 3.02
CA GLN A 78 -19.04 -7.03 1.55
C GLN A 78 -18.42 -5.71 1.07
N LEU A 79 -18.76 -4.59 1.70
CA LEU A 79 -18.14 -3.30 1.42
C LEU A 79 -16.63 -3.35 1.66
N TYR A 80 -16.20 -3.87 2.81
CA TYR A 80 -14.79 -4.02 3.15
C TYR A 80 -14.03 -4.84 2.10
N LEU A 81 -14.56 -6.01 1.71
CA LEU A 81 -13.93 -6.87 0.71
C LEU A 81 -13.89 -6.20 -0.66
N SER A 82 -14.96 -5.49 -1.05
CA SER A 82 -14.98 -4.71 -2.29
C SER A 82 -13.88 -3.65 -2.30
N LEU A 83 -13.70 -2.91 -1.20
CA LEU A 83 -12.64 -1.91 -1.05
C LEU A 83 -11.23 -2.51 -0.98
N CYS A 84 -11.08 -3.79 -0.67
CA CYS A 84 -9.79 -4.48 -0.72
C CYS A 84 -9.42 -4.94 -2.14
N GLU A 85 -10.41 -5.25 -2.96
CA GLU A 85 -10.22 -5.93 -4.25
C GLU A 85 -10.36 -4.98 -5.44
N ASN A 86 -11.17 -3.92 -5.29
CA ASN A 86 -11.46 -2.95 -6.33
C ASN A 86 -11.01 -1.55 -5.85
N PRO A 87 -9.81 -1.10 -6.24
CA PRO A 87 -9.39 0.26 -5.94
C PRO A 87 -10.38 1.26 -6.55
N ILE A 88 -10.85 2.20 -5.74
CA ILE A 88 -11.73 3.28 -6.19
C ILE A 88 -10.91 4.53 -6.48
N LEU A 89 -11.34 5.28 -7.49
CA LEU A 89 -10.72 6.55 -7.82
C LEU A 89 -11.35 7.66 -6.98
N VAL A 90 -10.50 8.50 -6.40
CA VAL A 90 -10.88 9.63 -5.53
C VAL A 90 -10.11 10.88 -5.97
N ASP A 91 -10.53 12.05 -5.48
CA ASP A 91 -9.91 13.33 -5.81
C ASP A 91 -9.82 13.56 -7.34
N ASP A 92 -10.98 13.51 -8.01
CA ASP A 92 -11.08 13.70 -9.47
C ASP A 92 -10.21 12.71 -10.28
N GLY A 93 -10.12 11.47 -9.81
CA GLY A 93 -9.32 10.43 -10.46
C GLY A 93 -7.81 10.56 -10.27
N LYS A 94 -7.36 11.50 -9.43
CA LYS A 94 -5.93 11.76 -9.21
C LYS A 94 -5.30 10.83 -8.17
N LYS A 95 -6.11 10.16 -7.36
CA LYS A 95 -5.66 9.18 -6.38
C LYS A 95 -6.53 7.93 -6.48
N SER A 96 -5.94 6.77 -6.20
CA SER A 96 -6.71 5.55 -5.98
C SER A 96 -6.69 5.19 -4.51
N PHE A 97 -7.83 4.78 -3.97
CA PHE A 97 -7.98 4.30 -2.61
C PHE A 97 -8.36 2.81 -2.60
N GLN A 98 -7.78 2.07 -1.65
CA GLN A 98 -8.20 0.71 -1.32
C GLN A 98 -7.83 0.40 0.13
N LEU A 99 -8.38 -0.68 0.68
CA LEU A 99 -8.01 -1.18 2.01
C LEU A 99 -6.97 -2.30 1.92
N ASP A 100 -6.02 -2.30 2.84
CA ASP A 100 -5.22 -3.49 3.08
C ASP A 100 -6.11 -4.60 3.65
N LYS A 101 -6.13 -5.74 2.96
CA LYS A 101 -7.05 -6.85 3.28
C LYS A 101 -6.83 -7.44 4.67
N ALA A 102 -5.59 -7.43 5.18
CA ALA A 102 -5.25 -8.09 6.43
C ALA A 102 -5.57 -7.23 7.65
N TYR A 103 -5.34 -5.92 7.56
CA TYR A 103 -5.39 -5.01 8.70
C TYR A 103 -6.46 -3.91 8.58
N GLY A 104 -7.14 -3.78 7.43
CA GLY A 104 -8.13 -2.73 7.20
C GLY A 104 -7.55 -1.32 7.13
N LYS A 105 -6.23 -1.21 6.96
CA LYS A 105 -5.52 0.06 6.92
C LYS A 105 -5.57 0.66 5.52
N LYS A 106 -5.64 1.99 5.43
CA LYS A 106 -5.80 2.71 4.16
C LYS A 106 -4.57 2.54 3.28
N CYS A 107 -4.78 2.27 2.00
CA CYS A 107 -3.76 2.30 0.94
C CYS A 107 -4.13 3.38 -0.08
N TYR A 108 -3.14 4.16 -0.52
CA TYR A 108 -3.31 5.13 -1.58
C TYR A 108 -2.31 4.91 -2.70
N MET A 109 -2.69 5.24 -3.93
CA MET A 109 -1.75 5.46 -5.01
C MET A 109 -1.95 6.86 -5.57
N LEU A 110 -0.86 7.61 -5.71
CA LEU A 110 -0.85 8.89 -6.39
C LEU A 110 -0.71 8.66 -7.88
N SER A 111 -1.60 9.25 -8.68
CA SER A 111 -1.50 9.17 -10.14
C SER A 111 -0.27 9.91 -10.65
N PRO A 112 0.18 9.66 -11.89
CA PRO A 112 1.32 10.37 -12.47
C PRO A 112 1.07 11.87 -12.59
N ARG A 113 -0.20 12.29 -12.70
CA ARG A 113 -0.62 13.71 -12.73
C ARG A 113 -0.51 14.41 -11.38
N MET A 114 -0.40 13.66 -10.29
CA MET A 114 -0.13 14.19 -8.94
C MET A 114 1.37 14.30 -8.64
N LEU A 115 2.21 13.71 -9.48
CA LEU A 115 3.65 13.69 -9.24
C LEU A 115 4.29 14.93 -9.85
N PHE A 116 5.28 15.48 -9.15
CA PHE A 116 6.24 16.37 -9.77
C PHE A 116 7.19 15.52 -10.60
N ILE A 117 7.19 15.74 -11.91
CA ILE A 117 8.09 15.08 -12.86
C ILE A 117 8.88 16.18 -13.56
N VAL A 118 10.21 16.16 -13.44
CA VAL A 118 11.06 17.11 -14.14
C VAL A 118 10.84 17.01 -15.65
N TRP A 119 10.53 18.16 -16.27
CA TRP A 119 10.12 18.27 -17.67
C TRP A 119 8.90 17.41 -18.07
N GLY A 120 8.04 17.02 -17.12
CA GLY A 120 6.82 16.23 -17.38
C GLY A 120 5.86 16.87 -18.39
N ASP A 121 5.85 18.21 -18.47
CA ASP A 121 5.05 18.97 -19.43
C ASP A 121 5.75 19.21 -20.77
N THR A 122 6.92 18.60 -21.00
CA THR A 122 7.68 18.74 -22.24
C THR A 122 7.57 17.45 -23.07
N PRO A 123 6.76 17.44 -24.16
CA PRO A 123 6.49 16.23 -24.97
C PRO A 123 7.71 15.52 -25.56
N ARG A 124 8.85 16.22 -25.65
CA ARG A 124 10.13 15.66 -26.08
C ARG A 124 10.69 14.63 -25.08
N TYR A 125 10.37 14.80 -23.81
CA TYR A 125 10.95 14.06 -22.68
C TYR A 125 9.93 13.12 -22.04
N TRP A 126 8.67 13.55 -21.95
CA TRP A 126 7.58 12.79 -21.34
C TRP A 126 6.33 12.85 -22.19
N LYS A 127 5.59 11.75 -22.24
CA LYS A 127 4.26 11.68 -22.84
C LYS A 127 3.26 11.19 -21.80
N TRP A 128 2.03 11.68 -21.93
CA TRP A 128 0.90 11.19 -21.14
C TRP A 128 0.12 10.23 -22.04
N THR A 129 0.17 8.95 -21.70
CA THR A 129 -0.30 7.89 -22.58
C THR A 129 -1.49 7.20 -21.94
N PRO A 130 -2.66 7.17 -22.60
CA PRO A 130 -3.79 6.37 -22.15
C PRO A 130 -3.42 4.89 -22.17
N LEU A 131 -3.72 4.17 -21.08
CA LEU A 131 -3.39 2.76 -20.96
C LEU A 131 -4.54 2.00 -20.30
N PRO A 132 -5.35 1.22 -21.04
CA PRO A 132 -6.56 0.59 -20.52
C PRO A 132 -6.32 -0.33 -19.31
N GLU A 133 -5.17 -1.00 -19.23
CA GLU A 133 -4.82 -1.84 -18.09
C GLU A 133 -4.21 -1.08 -16.89
N ALA A 134 -4.06 0.24 -16.98
CA ALA A 134 -3.57 1.06 -15.89
C ALA A 134 -4.70 1.41 -14.90
N ARG A 135 -4.30 1.66 -13.65
CA ARG A 135 -5.23 2.10 -12.60
C ARG A 135 -5.83 3.49 -12.86
N PHE A 136 -5.11 4.34 -13.57
CA PHE A 136 -5.52 5.71 -13.90
C PHE A 136 -5.74 5.86 -15.40
N SER A 137 -6.44 6.92 -15.81
CA SER A 137 -6.75 7.21 -17.22
C SER A 137 -5.51 7.35 -18.11
N GLU A 138 -4.40 7.80 -17.54
CA GLU A 138 -3.13 8.01 -18.22
C GLU A 138 -1.96 7.56 -17.36
N VAL A 139 -0.88 7.12 -18.02
CA VAL A 139 0.42 6.87 -17.42
C VAL A 139 1.44 7.89 -17.93
N ALA A 140 2.49 8.16 -17.16
CA ALA A 140 3.61 8.96 -17.63
C ALA A 140 4.62 8.07 -18.35
N GLU A 141 4.76 8.24 -19.66
CA GLU A 141 5.72 7.57 -20.50
C GLU A 141 6.99 8.42 -20.63
N LEU A 142 8.10 7.88 -20.13
CA LEU A 142 9.41 8.48 -20.28
C LEU A 142 9.92 8.24 -21.70
N VAL A 143 10.06 9.30 -22.50
CA VAL A 143 10.55 9.22 -23.88
C VAL A 143 12.08 9.09 -23.89
N SER A 144 12.78 10.08 -23.34
CA SER A 144 14.25 10.10 -23.28
C SER A 144 14.73 11.25 -22.39
N VAL A 145 15.49 10.99 -21.32
CA VAL A 145 16.09 12.05 -20.47
C VAL A 145 17.48 11.67 -19.98
N CYS A 146 18.34 12.67 -19.76
CA CYS A 146 19.60 12.52 -19.03
C CYS A 146 19.49 12.86 -17.53
N TRP A 147 18.41 13.52 -17.13
CA TRP A 147 18.08 13.89 -15.75
C TRP A 147 16.70 13.33 -15.42
N LEU A 148 16.62 12.41 -14.46
CA LEU A 148 15.39 11.79 -14.00
C LEU A 148 15.09 12.23 -12.57
N GLU A 149 13.94 12.87 -12.38
CA GLU A 149 13.46 13.27 -11.06
C GLU A 149 11.95 13.17 -11.00
N ILE A 150 11.46 12.34 -10.08
CA ILE A 150 10.04 12.14 -9.80
C ILE A 150 9.85 12.31 -8.30
N ARG A 151 8.90 13.15 -7.90
CA ARG A 151 8.52 13.36 -6.51
C ARG A 151 7.01 13.27 -6.33
N GLY A 152 6.58 12.80 -5.18
CA GLY A 152 5.17 12.82 -4.78
C GLY A 152 5.04 13.15 -3.30
N TRP A 153 3.91 13.77 -2.94
CA TRP A 153 3.60 14.15 -1.57
C TRP A 153 2.28 13.55 -1.13
N ILE A 154 2.23 13.13 0.13
CA ILE A 154 1.01 12.68 0.80
C ILE A 154 1.01 13.17 2.25
N ASN A 155 -0.16 13.58 2.73
CA ASN A 155 -0.33 14.01 4.12
C ASN A 155 -0.68 12.82 5.01
N THR A 156 -0.10 12.76 6.21
CA THR A 156 -0.31 11.65 7.14
C THR A 156 -1.75 11.56 7.65
N HIS A 157 -2.52 12.65 7.69
CA HIS A 157 -3.95 12.61 8.07
C HIS A 157 -4.79 11.75 7.11
N MET A 158 -4.36 11.60 5.85
CA MET A 158 -5.04 10.74 4.89
C MET A 158 -4.83 9.26 5.19
N LEU A 159 -3.76 8.92 5.90
CA LEU A 159 -3.31 7.56 6.20
C LEU A 159 -3.90 7.07 7.52
N SER A 160 -3.83 5.76 7.75
CA SER A 160 -4.19 5.21 9.06
C SER A 160 -3.12 5.55 10.11
N PRO A 161 -3.50 5.96 11.33
CA PRO A 161 -2.56 6.19 12.42
C PRO A 161 -1.94 4.88 12.91
N ASP A 162 -0.88 5.00 13.70
CA ASP A 162 -0.09 3.92 14.30
C ASP A 162 0.30 2.83 13.29
N THR A 163 0.73 3.24 12.10
CA THR A 163 0.96 2.32 10.98
C THR A 163 2.29 2.61 10.30
N LEU A 164 3.13 1.59 10.18
CA LEU A 164 4.32 1.65 9.33
C LEU A 164 3.90 1.55 7.87
N TYR A 165 4.22 2.56 7.07
CA TYR A 165 3.96 2.61 5.65
C TYR A 165 5.21 2.38 4.84
N GLY A 166 5.07 1.71 3.69
CA GLY A 166 6.05 1.70 2.62
C GLY A 166 5.54 2.49 1.42
N ALA A 167 6.44 3.19 0.75
CA ALA A 167 6.16 3.86 -0.52
C ALA A 167 6.84 3.11 -1.67
N TYR A 168 6.13 2.95 -2.79
CA TYR A 168 6.54 2.12 -3.90
C TYR A 168 6.29 2.85 -5.22
N LEU A 169 7.33 3.04 -6.03
CA LEU A 169 7.15 3.44 -7.43
C LEU A 169 6.62 2.24 -8.21
N VAL A 170 5.47 2.42 -8.87
CA VAL A 170 4.85 1.39 -9.71
C VAL A 170 5.02 1.76 -11.17
N PHE A 171 5.70 0.91 -11.93
CA PHE A 171 6.13 1.19 -13.29
C PHE A 171 6.31 -0.09 -14.11
N LYS A 172 6.42 0.02 -15.43
CA LYS A 172 6.81 -1.09 -16.31
C LYS A 172 7.54 -0.58 -17.55
N PRO A 173 8.33 -1.41 -18.25
CA PRO A 173 8.88 -1.05 -19.55
C PRO A 173 7.77 -0.80 -20.58
N SER A 174 8.00 0.14 -21.49
CA SER A 174 7.15 0.32 -22.68
C SER A 174 7.22 -0.91 -23.59
N SER A 175 6.31 -1.02 -24.56
CA SER A 175 6.35 -2.08 -25.57
C SER A 175 7.62 -2.04 -26.43
N ALA A 176 8.25 -0.87 -26.59
CA ALA A 176 9.54 -0.70 -27.26
C ALA A 176 10.73 -1.08 -26.37
N GLY A 177 10.49 -1.45 -25.12
CA GLY A 177 11.52 -1.69 -24.10
C GLY A 177 11.91 -0.43 -23.34
N ALA A 178 12.74 -0.62 -22.31
CA ALA A 178 13.39 0.45 -21.55
C ALA A 178 14.91 0.38 -21.77
N TYR A 179 15.58 1.52 -21.77
CA TYR A 179 17.04 1.61 -21.97
C TYR A 179 17.65 2.65 -21.02
N GLY A 180 18.97 2.59 -20.82
CA GLY A 180 19.72 3.53 -19.99
C GLY A 180 19.57 3.31 -18.47
N PHE A 181 18.94 2.21 -18.06
CA PHE A 181 18.83 1.78 -16.65
C PHE A 181 19.72 0.58 -16.33
N GLU A 182 20.36 -0.01 -17.34
CA GLU A 182 21.18 -1.20 -17.17
C GLU A 182 22.39 -0.90 -16.29
N TYR A 183 22.52 -1.63 -15.18
CA TYR A 183 23.60 -1.46 -14.21
C TYR A 183 23.72 -0.07 -13.57
N GLN A 184 22.76 0.83 -13.83
CA GLN A 184 22.74 2.18 -13.30
C GLN A 184 21.82 2.24 -12.09
N SER A 185 22.42 2.47 -10.91
CA SER A 185 21.64 2.71 -9.71
C SER A 185 21.08 4.12 -9.73
N ILE A 186 19.85 4.26 -9.25
CA ILE A 186 19.21 5.53 -8.98
C ILE A 186 19.10 5.74 -7.46
N GLU A 187 18.99 6.98 -7.02
CA GLU A 187 18.74 7.33 -5.62
C GLU A 187 17.24 7.43 -5.34
N VAL A 188 16.78 6.89 -4.22
CA VAL A 188 15.40 7.06 -3.73
C VAL A 188 15.43 7.58 -2.29
N SER A 189 14.41 8.35 -1.91
CA SER A 189 14.28 8.84 -0.53
C SER A 189 12.85 9.02 -0.07
N ILE A 190 12.72 9.14 1.25
CA ILE A 190 11.50 9.54 1.97
C ILE A 190 11.87 10.70 2.88
N ALA A 191 11.10 11.79 2.88
CA ALA A 191 11.21 12.85 3.87
C ALA A 191 9.88 13.01 4.61
N VAL A 192 9.92 13.23 5.92
CA VAL A 192 8.73 13.48 6.74
C VAL A 192 8.90 14.86 7.38
N ALA A 193 7.94 15.75 7.14
CA ALA A 193 7.99 17.15 7.59
C ALA A 193 9.31 17.85 7.20
N GLY A 194 9.78 17.61 5.97
CA GLY A 194 11.03 18.17 5.44
C GLY A 194 12.33 17.53 5.99
N VAL A 195 12.23 16.62 6.96
CA VAL A 195 13.38 15.86 7.47
C VAL A 195 13.61 14.66 6.56
N GLU A 196 14.60 14.77 5.67
CA GLU A 196 14.96 13.70 4.73
C GLU A 196 15.61 12.51 5.46
N THR A 197 15.15 11.30 5.14
CA THR A 197 15.89 10.08 5.49
C THR A 197 17.07 9.88 4.53
N HIS A 198 17.99 8.98 4.89
CA HIS A 198 19.13 8.67 4.01
C HIS A 198 18.67 8.22 2.62
N LYS A 199 19.19 8.87 1.56
CA LYS A 199 19.03 8.42 0.18
C LYS A 199 19.60 7.01 0.02
N ARG A 200 18.90 6.16 -0.74
CA ARG A 200 19.30 4.77 -0.98
C ARG A 200 19.47 4.52 -2.46
N ALA A 201 20.52 3.80 -2.83
CA ALA A 201 20.72 3.35 -4.19
C ALA A 201 19.87 2.10 -4.49
N VAL A 202 19.08 2.16 -5.56
CA VAL A 202 18.24 1.05 -6.07
C VAL A 202 18.35 0.96 -7.59
N PHE A 203 17.84 -0.12 -8.18
CA PHE A 203 17.89 -0.34 -9.63
C PHE A 203 16.48 -0.42 -10.22
N LEU A 204 16.26 0.15 -11.41
CA LEU A 204 14.95 0.09 -12.08
C LEU A 204 14.87 -1.01 -13.14
N ASP A 205 15.97 -1.69 -13.46
CA ASP A 205 15.94 -2.86 -14.33
C ASP A 205 15.48 -4.11 -13.55
N PRO A 206 14.64 -4.99 -14.14
CA PRO A 206 14.34 -6.28 -13.52
C PRO A 206 15.63 -7.11 -13.47
N GLU A 207 15.80 -7.93 -12.43
CA GLU A 207 16.97 -8.79 -12.25
C GLU A 207 17.05 -9.87 -13.34
N ARG A 208 17.54 -9.50 -14.54
CA ARG A 208 17.71 -10.42 -15.66
C ARG A 208 19.00 -11.22 -15.47
N GLY A 209 18.90 -12.28 -14.66
CA GLY A 209 19.69 -13.50 -14.85
C GLY A 209 21.22 -13.40 -14.76
N LYS A 210 21.78 -12.50 -13.95
CA LYS A 210 23.23 -12.47 -13.71
C LYS A 210 23.57 -12.42 -12.22
N ARG A 211 23.67 -13.63 -11.63
CA ARG A 211 24.45 -13.88 -10.42
C ARG A 211 25.93 -13.57 -10.71
N LEU A 212 26.33 -12.30 -10.64
CA LEU A 212 27.74 -11.98 -10.51
C LEU A 212 28.21 -12.60 -9.19
N ARG A 213 29.05 -13.64 -9.29
CA ARG A 213 29.42 -14.56 -8.19
C ARG A 213 30.20 -13.92 -7.03
N TYR A 214 30.32 -12.58 -6.97
CA TYR A 214 31.10 -11.86 -5.98
C TYR A 214 30.52 -10.46 -5.68
N GLN A 215 29.23 -10.36 -5.36
CA GLN A 215 28.67 -9.08 -4.90
C GLN A 215 28.69 -8.99 -3.37
N ILE A 216 29.49 -8.06 -2.85
CA ILE A 216 29.67 -7.77 -1.41
C ILE A 216 28.51 -6.94 -0.86
N VAL A 217 27.80 -6.20 -1.72
CA VAL A 217 26.70 -5.30 -1.34
C VAL A 217 25.38 -5.78 -1.95
N PRO A 218 24.31 -6.00 -1.14
CA PRO A 218 23.00 -6.37 -1.65
C PRO A 218 22.41 -5.27 -2.55
N ARG A 219 22.16 -5.59 -3.82
CA ARG A 219 21.42 -4.71 -4.74
C ARG A 219 19.92 -4.89 -4.53
N ARG A 220 19.18 -3.79 -4.68
CA ARG A 220 17.71 -3.78 -4.58
C ARG A 220 17.13 -3.61 -5.97
N TYR A 221 16.39 -4.61 -6.40
CA TYR A 221 15.73 -4.67 -7.70
C TYR A 221 14.20 -4.58 -7.52
N PRO A 222 13.47 -4.16 -8.57
CA PRO A 222 12.02 -4.11 -8.55
C PRO A 222 11.45 -5.53 -8.41
N LYS A 223 10.24 -5.64 -7.84
CA LYS A 223 9.51 -6.89 -7.73
C LYS A 223 8.36 -6.93 -8.71
N ASP A 224 8.07 -8.11 -9.26
CA ASP A 224 6.89 -8.34 -10.08
C ASP A 224 5.62 -8.29 -9.22
N ARG A 225 4.61 -7.59 -9.74
CA ARG A 225 3.25 -7.56 -9.20
C ARG A 225 2.35 -8.48 -10.01
N LYS A 226 1.26 -8.92 -9.38
CA LYS A 226 0.26 -9.80 -10.03
C LYS A 226 -0.47 -9.13 -11.20
N ASP A 227 -0.50 -7.80 -11.22
CA ASP A 227 -1.13 -6.97 -12.26
C ASP A 227 -0.20 -6.70 -13.46
N GLY A 228 0.98 -7.34 -13.50
CA GLY A 228 1.94 -7.19 -14.60
C GLY A 228 2.81 -5.93 -14.52
N TRP A 229 2.70 -5.15 -13.45
CA TRP A 229 3.57 -4.01 -13.16
C TRP A 229 4.78 -4.44 -12.31
N LEU A 230 5.83 -3.63 -12.31
CA LEU A 230 6.94 -3.73 -11.37
C LEU A 230 6.73 -2.72 -10.23
N GLU A 231 7.22 -3.06 -9.04
CA GLU A 231 7.30 -2.12 -7.92
C GLU A 231 8.73 -1.99 -7.38
N MET A 232 9.16 -0.75 -7.16
CA MET A 232 10.39 -0.44 -6.44
C MET A 232 10.08 0.27 -5.12
N GLU A 233 10.58 -0.26 -4.00
CA GLU A 233 10.45 0.39 -2.69
C GLU A 233 11.32 1.64 -2.60
N LEU A 234 10.69 2.78 -2.36
CA LEU A 234 11.34 4.08 -2.17
C LEU A 234 11.82 4.27 -0.73
N GLY A 235 11.07 3.70 0.21
CA GLY A 235 11.40 3.69 1.62
C GLY A 235 10.18 3.41 2.48
N GLN A 236 10.33 3.71 3.78
CA GLN A 236 9.28 3.51 4.77
C GLN A 236 9.26 4.66 5.76
N PHE A 237 8.08 4.95 6.30
CA PHE A 237 7.84 5.96 7.32
C PHE A 237 6.71 5.50 8.23
N PHE A 238 6.67 6.02 9.46
CA PHE A 238 5.64 5.68 10.42
C PHE A 238 4.62 6.82 10.51
N SER A 239 3.34 6.48 10.42
CA SER A 239 2.22 7.41 10.63
C SER A 239 1.82 7.36 12.10
N GLU A 240 2.21 8.37 12.89
CA GLU A 240 2.10 8.36 14.36
C GLU A 240 0.69 8.66 14.89
N GLY A 241 -0.24 9.15 14.06
CA GLY A 241 -1.55 9.61 14.52
C GLY A 241 -1.45 10.87 15.39
N GLY A 242 -1.76 12.04 14.83
CA GLY A 242 -1.60 13.31 15.55
C GLY A 242 -1.43 14.47 14.59
N GLU A 243 -0.31 15.19 14.73
CA GLU A 243 0.03 16.29 13.81
C GLU A 243 0.07 15.80 12.35
N ASP A 244 -0.57 16.56 11.47
CA ASP A 244 -0.52 16.30 10.05
C ASP A 244 0.86 16.68 9.52
N LYS A 245 1.56 15.69 8.98
CA LYS A 245 2.90 15.81 8.43
C LYS A 245 2.82 15.49 6.95
N GLU A 246 3.47 16.32 6.15
CA GLU A 246 3.66 16.02 4.74
C GLU A 246 4.82 15.01 4.59
N VAL A 247 4.58 13.98 3.78
CA VAL A 247 5.58 12.96 3.43
C VAL A 247 5.94 13.11 1.97
N GLU A 248 7.21 13.41 1.70
CA GLU A 248 7.78 13.45 0.35
C GLU A 248 8.40 12.10 0.00
N MET A 249 8.13 11.62 -1.21
CA MET A 249 8.67 10.39 -1.78
C MET A 249 9.40 10.75 -3.07
N GLY A 250 10.69 10.43 -3.15
CA GLY A 250 11.56 10.89 -4.24
C GLY A 250 12.28 9.76 -4.98
N VAL A 251 12.43 9.95 -6.28
CA VAL A 251 13.20 9.11 -7.21
C VAL A 251 14.12 10.03 -8.00
N TYR A 252 15.43 9.78 -7.93
CA TYR A 252 16.46 10.68 -8.44
C TYR A 252 17.52 9.91 -9.21
N GLU A 253 17.77 10.32 -10.44
CA GLU A 253 19.03 10.05 -11.10
C GLU A 253 19.42 11.28 -11.93
N ILE A 254 20.21 12.12 -11.27
CA ILE A 254 20.55 13.48 -11.73
C ILE A 254 22.07 13.66 -11.91
N LYS A 255 22.84 12.61 -11.57
CA LYS A 255 24.30 12.64 -11.51
C LYS A 255 24.97 11.90 -12.67
N GLY A 256 24.30 10.91 -13.26
CA GLY A 256 24.88 10.03 -14.28
C GLY A 256 25.03 10.68 -15.65
N GLY A 257 24.07 11.52 -16.05
CA GLY A 257 24.06 12.19 -17.36
C GLY A 257 23.77 11.25 -18.55
N ASP A 258 23.69 9.94 -18.33
CA ASP A 258 23.33 8.95 -19.33
C ASP A 258 21.88 9.12 -19.79
N TRP A 259 21.62 8.95 -21.08
CA TRP A 259 20.25 9.01 -21.60
C TRP A 259 19.49 7.73 -21.30
N LYS A 260 18.26 7.86 -20.81
CA LYS A 260 17.35 6.75 -20.52
C LYS A 260 15.92 7.03 -20.92
N GLY A 261 15.18 5.98 -21.22
CA GLY A 261 13.81 6.09 -21.69
C GLY A 261 13.06 4.78 -21.70
N GLY A 262 11.80 4.84 -22.10
CA GLY A 262 10.94 3.67 -22.27
C GLY A 262 10.35 3.11 -20.97
N LEU A 263 10.19 3.93 -19.92
CA LEU A 263 9.44 3.55 -18.72
C LEU A 263 8.02 4.13 -18.76
N LEU A 264 7.04 3.31 -18.41
CA LEU A 264 5.68 3.73 -18.11
C LEU A 264 5.54 3.80 -16.59
N VAL A 265 5.25 4.98 -16.05
CA VAL A 265 5.02 5.20 -14.62
C VAL A 265 3.52 5.25 -14.37
N GLN A 266 3.03 4.33 -13.55
CA GLN A 266 1.64 4.30 -13.12
C GLN A 266 1.40 5.20 -11.90
N GLY A 267 2.40 5.37 -11.04
CA GLY A 267 2.26 6.21 -9.86
C GLY A 267 3.16 5.80 -8.71
N ILE A 268 2.91 6.38 -7.54
CA ILE A 268 3.54 5.99 -6.28
C ILE A 268 2.45 5.43 -5.35
N GLU A 269 2.59 4.16 -4.97
CA GLU A 269 1.69 3.47 -4.02
C GLU A 269 2.24 3.56 -2.60
N VAL A 270 1.41 4.02 -1.67
CA VAL A 270 1.66 4.09 -0.24
C VAL A 270 0.74 3.08 0.44
N ARG A 271 1.33 2.05 1.03
CA ARG A 271 0.59 0.96 1.67
C ARG A 271 1.21 0.52 2.99
N PRO A 272 0.42 -0.01 3.92
CA PRO A 272 0.91 -0.54 5.18
C PRO A 272 1.96 -1.64 4.94
N LYS A 273 3.03 -1.60 5.73
CA LYS A 273 3.95 -2.72 5.88
C LYS A 273 3.49 -3.57 7.05
N GLN A 274 3.65 -4.88 6.91
CA GLN A 274 3.51 -5.78 8.05
C GLN A 274 4.52 -5.36 9.12
N CYS A 275 4.01 -4.96 10.29
CA CYS A 275 4.85 -4.81 11.46
C CYS A 275 5.34 -6.20 11.83
N VAL A 276 6.60 -6.51 11.52
CA VAL A 276 7.31 -7.60 12.18
C VAL A 276 7.36 -7.17 13.64
N HIS A 277 6.44 -7.69 14.45
CA HIS A 277 6.58 -7.56 15.89
C HIS A 277 7.90 -8.23 16.20
N ALA A 278 8.91 -7.44 16.56
CA ALA A 278 10.06 -7.99 17.27
C ALA A 278 9.43 -8.67 18.50
N ASN A 279 9.55 -9.98 18.58
CA ASN A 279 9.17 -10.74 19.77
C ASN A 279 10.04 -10.23 20.92
N ASN A 280 9.62 -9.15 21.57
CA ASN A 280 10.07 -8.82 22.91
C ASN A 280 9.27 -9.73 23.84
N THR A 281 9.73 -10.97 23.93
CA THR A 281 9.41 -11.85 25.04
C THR A 281 9.99 -11.21 26.29
N ILE A 282 9.12 -10.77 27.19
CA ILE A 282 9.47 -10.51 28.60
C ILE A 282 9.68 -11.86 29.28
#